data_AF-A0A5N6VEQ3-F1
#
_entry.id   AF-A0A5N6VEQ3-F1
#
_cell.length_a   1.000
_cell.length_b   1.000
_cell.length_c   1.000
_cell.angle_alpha   90.00
_cell.angle_beta   90.00
_cell.angle_gamma   90.00
#
_symmetry.space_group_name_H-M   'P 1'
#
loop_
_entity.id
_entity.type
_entity.pdbx_description
1 polymer ?
#
loop_
_entity_poly.entity_id
_entity_poly.type
_entity_poly.pdbx_seq_one_letter_code
_entity_poly.pdbx_strand_id
1 'polypeptide(L)'
;MHFHATLAIGLSLLGFTLADTFKNPIEWKASEFAITCGSEDCNYNFNIVSTATGPSKFKTSCSGVPAEKDYTPCQDKSTEAKLQAVPGEDTMFSLHIQHTWTEGEARYTAHGDANITDSAKSFTVPVTRVSGVV
;
A
#
# COMPACT_ATOMS: atom_id res chain seq x y z
N MET A 1 15.22 17.71 53.55
CA MET A 1 16.12 17.66 52.38
C MET A 1 15.57 16.59 51.44
N HIS A 2 15.00 17.02 50.31
CA HIS A 2 14.47 16.14 49.27
C HIS A 2 15.62 15.55 48.45
N PHE A 3 15.55 14.25 48.13
CA PHE A 3 16.27 13.69 46.99
C PHE A 3 15.25 12.98 46.09
N HIS A 4 15.04 13.57 44.92
CA HIS A 4 14.26 13.01 43.83
C HIS A 4 15.02 11.83 43.22
N ALA A 5 14.39 10.66 43.17
CA ALA A 5 14.85 9.55 42.35
C ALA A 5 14.37 9.77 40.92
N THR A 6 15.34 9.82 40.01
CA THR A 6 15.22 10.08 38.58
C THR A 6 14.55 8.93 37.81
N LEU A 7 13.77 9.35 36.83
CA LEU A 7 13.10 8.64 35.75
C LEU A 7 14.05 7.73 34.94
N ALA A 8 13.59 6.54 34.54
CA ALA A 8 14.16 5.80 33.41
C ALA A 8 13.03 5.43 32.44
N ILE A 9 12.91 6.23 31.37
CA ILE A 9 12.10 5.95 30.18
C ILE A 9 12.99 5.22 29.16
N GLY A 10 12.43 4.21 28.49
CA GLY A 10 12.81 3.91 27.11
C GLY A 10 13.13 2.45 26.82
N LEU A 11 12.12 1.56 26.77
CA LEU A 11 12.23 0.37 25.92
C LEU A 11 11.96 0.83 24.48
N SER A 12 13.06 1.09 23.75
CA SER A 12 13.03 1.25 22.30
C SER A 12 12.70 -0.11 21.67
N LEU A 13 11.51 -0.24 21.09
CA LEU A 13 11.16 -1.36 20.22
C LEU A 13 11.99 -1.20 18.93
N LEU A 14 13.03 -2.03 18.81
CA LEU A 14 13.82 -2.17 17.59
C LEU A 14 12.90 -2.73 16.49
N GLY A 15 12.36 -1.85 15.66
CA GLY A 15 11.73 -2.26 14.40
C GLY A 15 12.82 -2.75 13.44
N PHE A 16 12.97 -4.06 13.28
CA PHE A 16 13.91 -4.63 12.32
C PHE A 16 13.29 -4.57 10.92
N THR A 17 13.85 -3.74 10.04
CA THR A 17 13.51 -3.77 8.61
C THR A 17 14.30 -4.91 7.95
N LEU A 18 13.69 -6.08 7.79
CA LEU A 18 14.23 -7.14 6.94
C LEU A 18 14.02 -6.73 5.47
N ALA A 19 15.06 -6.19 4.84
CA ALA A 19 15.08 -6.03 3.38
C ALA A 19 15.44 -7.38 2.75
N ASP A 20 14.48 -8.31 2.71
CA ASP A 20 14.68 -9.60 2.06
C ASP A 20 14.64 -9.41 0.53
N THR A 21 15.70 -9.82 -0.16
CA THR A 21 15.76 -9.72 -1.63
C THR A 21 14.96 -10.90 -2.17
N PHE A 22 13.65 -10.73 -2.37
CA PHE A 22 12.76 -11.79 -2.80
C PHE A 22 13.28 -12.46 -4.09
N LYS A 23 13.67 -13.75 -3.99
CA LYS A 23 14.13 -14.55 -5.14
C LYS A 23 13.12 -14.61 -6.29
N ASN A 24 11.84 -14.37 -5.97
CA ASN A 24 10.78 -14.03 -6.93
C ASN A 24 10.07 -12.79 -6.39
N PRO A 25 10.16 -11.61 -7.02
CA PRO A 25 9.49 -10.41 -6.52
C PRO A 25 7.98 -10.66 -6.44
N ILE A 26 7.37 -10.34 -5.30
CA ILE A 26 5.92 -10.39 -5.17
C ILE A 26 5.36 -9.31 -6.10
N GLU A 27 4.38 -9.69 -6.91
CA GLU A 27 3.73 -8.81 -7.85
C GLU A 27 2.24 -8.79 -7.57
N TRP A 28 1.62 -7.63 -7.73
CA TRP A 28 0.17 -7.52 -7.73
C TRP A 28 -0.31 -7.17 -9.12
N LYS A 29 -1.34 -7.87 -9.58
CA LYS A 29 -1.92 -7.67 -10.92
C LYS A 29 -3.20 -6.86 -10.75
N ALA A 30 -3.19 -5.65 -11.30
CA ALA A 30 -4.35 -4.79 -11.33
C ALA A 30 -5.09 -4.92 -12.67
N SER A 31 -6.42 -4.83 -12.63
CA SER A 31 -7.28 -4.92 -13.79
C SER A 31 -8.51 -4.03 -13.64
N GLU A 32 -9.17 -3.75 -14.76
CA GLU A 32 -10.38 -2.90 -14.81
C GLU A 32 -10.12 -1.51 -14.24
N PHE A 33 -8.91 -0.97 -14.43
CA PHE A 33 -8.62 0.40 -14.02
C PHE A 33 -9.46 1.39 -14.86
N ALA A 34 -10.10 2.31 -14.15
CA ALA A 34 -10.83 3.41 -14.77
C ALA A 34 -10.86 4.62 -13.84
N ILE A 35 -10.76 5.80 -14.45
CA ILE A 35 -11.12 7.07 -13.83
C ILE A 35 -12.46 7.51 -14.44
N THR A 36 -13.45 7.76 -13.58
CA THR A 36 -14.77 8.25 -13.98
C THR A 36 -15.01 9.60 -13.32
N CYS A 37 -15.22 10.63 -14.13
CA CYS A 37 -15.48 12.00 -13.66
C CYS A 37 -16.97 12.33 -13.75
N GLY A 38 -17.54 12.76 -12.62
CA GLY A 38 -18.86 13.38 -12.55
C GLY A 38 -18.79 14.89 -12.72
N SER A 39 -19.86 15.58 -12.33
CA SER A 39 -19.94 17.05 -12.35
C SER A 39 -19.08 17.73 -11.29
N GLU A 40 -18.82 17.05 -10.18
CA GLU A 40 -18.09 17.59 -9.02
C GLU A 40 -16.70 16.99 -8.90
N ASP A 41 -16.58 15.66 -8.94
CA ASP A 41 -15.32 14.97 -8.70
C ASP A 41 -15.06 13.80 -9.67
N CYS A 42 -13.80 13.40 -9.74
CA CYS A 42 -13.35 12.17 -10.39
C CYS A 42 -13.10 11.07 -9.34
N ASN A 43 -13.43 9.84 -9.70
CA ASN A 43 -13.13 8.66 -8.88
C ASN A 43 -12.33 7.66 -9.71
N TYR A 44 -11.32 7.04 -9.12
CA TYR A 44 -10.67 5.88 -9.70
C TYR A 44 -11.26 4.58 -9.12
N ASN A 45 -11.19 3.51 -9.88
CA ASN A 45 -11.45 2.15 -9.41
C ASN A 45 -10.54 1.14 -10.13
N PHE A 46 -10.26 0.02 -9.47
CA PHE A 46 -9.60 -1.15 -10.06
C PHE A 46 -9.79 -2.40 -9.18
N ASN A 47 -9.63 -3.57 -9.79
CA ASN A 47 -9.44 -4.84 -9.09
C ASN A 47 -7.95 -5.14 -8.96
N ILE A 48 -7.55 -5.80 -7.88
CA ILE A 48 -6.17 -6.21 -7.65
C ILE A 48 -6.07 -7.60 -7.02
N VAL A 49 -5.09 -8.37 -7.48
CA VAL A 49 -4.79 -9.71 -6.97
C VAL A 49 -3.30 -9.89 -6.75
N SER A 50 -2.94 -10.50 -5.62
CA SER A 50 -1.54 -10.87 -5.33
C SER A 50 -1.15 -12.16 -6.02
N THR A 51 0.07 -12.22 -6.57
CA THR A 51 0.68 -13.46 -7.06
C THR A 51 1.26 -14.31 -5.92
N ALA A 52 1.28 -13.81 -4.69
CA ALA A 52 1.79 -14.53 -3.54
C ALA A 52 0.92 -15.74 -3.17
N THR A 53 1.56 -16.70 -2.52
CA THR A 53 0.91 -17.84 -1.86
C THR A 53 0.99 -17.67 -0.34
N GLY A 54 0.06 -18.28 0.39
CA GLY A 54 0.07 -18.24 1.86
C GLY A 54 -0.60 -16.98 2.43
N PRO A 55 -0.20 -16.54 3.63
CA PRO A 55 -0.88 -15.47 4.38
C PRO A 55 -0.94 -14.09 3.69
N SER A 56 0.01 -13.79 2.81
CA SER A 56 0.08 -12.53 2.04
C SER A 56 -0.73 -12.54 0.74
N LYS A 57 -1.49 -13.62 0.49
CA LYS A 57 -2.39 -13.72 -0.66
C LYS A 57 -3.64 -12.87 -0.39
N PHE A 58 -3.97 -12.00 -1.34
CA PHE A 58 -5.23 -11.26 -1.33
C PHE A 58 -5.80 -11.07 -2.73
N LYS A 59 -7.10 -10.76 -2.78
CA LYS A 59 -7.83 -10.29 -3.96
C LYS A 59 -8.88 -9.31 -3.50
N THR A 60 -8.89 -8.09 -4.04
CA THR A 60 -9.84 -7.06 -3.64
C THR A 60 -10.13 -6.07 -4.76
N SER A 61 -11.10 -5.19 -4.55
CA SER A 61 -11.36 -4.02 -5.37
C SER A 61 -11.10 -2.75 -4.58
N CYS A 62 -10.51 -1.75 -5.22
CA CYS A 62 -10.13 -0.49 -4.63
C CYS A 62 -10.77 0.66 -5.40
N SER A 63 -11.15 1.71 -4.68
CA SER A 63 -11.69 2.94 -5.25
C SER A 63 -11.33 4.12 -4.37
N GLY A 64 -11.23 5.31 -4.96
CA GLY A 64 -10.94 6.53 -4.24
C GLY A 64 -10.95 7.75 -5.16
N VAL A 65 -10.56 8.90 -4.63
CA VAL A 65 -10.45 10.15 -5.38
C VAL A 65 -8.99 10.37 -5.78
N PRO A 66 -8.69 10.69 -7.05
CA PRO A 66 -7.33 11.03 -7.47
C PRO A 66 -6.77 12.24 -6.71
N ALA A 67 -5.45 12.29 -6.53
CA ALA A 67 -4.69 13.36 -5.88
C ALA A 67 -4.96 13.55 -4.37
N GLU A 68 -5.71 12.66 -3.72
CA GLU A 68 -5.75 12.60 -2.26
C GLU A 68 -4.39 12.15 -1.67
N LYS A 69 -4.05 12.71 -0.51
CA LYS A 69 -2.77 12.42 0.18
C LYS A 69 -2.82 11.12 0.95
N ASP A 70 -3.99 10.83 1.50
CA ASP A 70 -4.21 9.72 2.42
C ASP A 70 -4.55 8.44 1.67
N TYR A 71 -4.33 7.31 2.32
CA TYR A 71 -4.73 6.01 1.81
C TYR A 71 -6.21 5.79 2.05
N THR A 72 -6.91 5.27 1.04
CA THR A 72 -8.30 4.84 1.15
C THR A 72 -8.36 3.33 1.28
N PRO A 73 -9.08 2.78 2.28
CA PRO A 73 -9.27 1.35 2.39
C PRO A 73 -10.04 0.78 1.19
N CYS A 74 -9.52 -0.30 0.62
CA CYS A 74 -10.20 -1.08 -0.41
C CYS A 74 -11.43 -1.82 0.19
N GLN A 75 -12.10 -2.67 -0.60
CA GLN A 75 -13.16 -3.53 -0.06
C GLN A 75 -12.62 -4.44 1.04
N ASP A 76 -11.45 -5.03 0.83
CA ASP A 76 -10.70 -5.70 1.88
C ASP A 76 -9.95 -4.64 2.69
N LYS A 77 -10.33 -4.48 3.96
CA LYS A 77 -9.76 -3.47 4.88
C LYS A 77 -8.33 -3.76 5.32
N SER A 78 -7.79 -4.92 4.95
CA SER A 78 -6.36 -5.21 5.07
C SER A 78 -5.53 -4.57 3.94
N THR A 79 -6.19 -4.02 2.91
CA THR A 79 -5.56 -3.41 1.75
C THR A 79 -6.03 -1.96 1.61
N GLU A 80 -5.10 -1.06 1.35
CA GLU A 80 -5.38 0.36 1.15
C GLU A 80 -4.64 0.86 -0.08
N ALA A 81 -5.21 1.83 -0.78
CA ALA A 81 -4.62 2.41 -1.98
C ALA A 81 -4.77 3.93 -2.01
N LYS A 82 -3.87 4.60 -2.71
CA LYS A 82 -4.03 5.99 -3.11
C LYS A 82 -3.45 6.23 -4.49
N LEU A 83 -4.03 7.18 -5.21
CA LEU A 83 -3.59 7.56 -6.55
C LEU A 83 -3.20 9.04 -6.54
N GLN A 84 -1.95 9.34 -6.86
CA GLN A 84 -1.42 10.70 -6.85
C GLN A 84 -1.06 11.16 -8.26
N ALA A 85 -1.38 12.40 -8.62
CA ALA A 85 -0.92 12.95 -9.89
C ALA A 85 0.62 13.09 -9.87
N VAL A 86 1.29 12.73 -10.96
CA VAL A 86 2.72 12.96 -11.09
C VAL A 86 2.95 14.43 -11.48
N PRO A 87 3.77 15.20 -10.73
CA PRO A 87 3.99 16.61 -11.05
C PRO A 87 4.58 16.80 -12.44
N GLY A 88 3.95 17.68 -13.25
CA GLY A 88 4.39 18.00 -14.61
C GLY A 88 3.90 17.04 -15.69
N GLU A 89 3.05 16.07 -15.35
CA GLU A 89 2.55 15.03 -16.26
C GLU A 89 1.02 14.98 -16.19
N ASP A 90 0.34 15.43 -17.24
CA ASP A 90 -1.12 15.67 -17.21
C ASP A 90 -1.96 14.39 -17.11
N THR A 91 -1.43 13.25 -17.58
CA THR A 91 -2.16 11.97 -17.66
C THR A 91 -1.53 10.85 -16.85
N MET A 92 -0.44 11.13 -16.12
CA MET A 92 0.30 10.13 -15.37
C MET A 92 0.04 10.23 -13.88
N PHE A 93 -0.17 9.08 -13.26
CA PHE A 93 -0.47 8.93 -11.85
C PHE A 93 0.48 7.92 -11.21
N SER A 94 0.90 8.21 -9.99
CA SER A 94 1.59 7.28 -9.10
C SER A 94 0.57 6.59 -8.21
N LEU A 95 0.35 5.30 -8.43
CA LEU A 95 -0.48 4.45 -7.60
C LEU A 95 0.37 3.83 -6.50
N HIS A 96 -0.10 3.96 -5.26
CA HIS A 96 0.52 3.37 -4.08
C HIS A 96 -0.46 2.42 -3.41
N ILE A 97 -0.01 1.24 -3.05
CA ILE A 97 -0.85 0.21 -2.43
C ILE A 97 -0.12 -0.38 -1.22
N GLN A 98 -0.88 -0.58 -0.15
CA GLN A 98 -0.43 -1.28 1.05
C GLN A 98 -1.32 -2.48 1.30
N HIS A 99 -0.71 -3.62 1.64
CA HIS A 99 -1.44 -4.80 2.07
C HIS A 99 -0.83 -5.33 3.37
N THR A 100 -1.67 -5.62 4.35
CA THR A 100 -1.23 -6.04 5.68
C THR A 100 -1.84 -7.38 6.08
N TRP A 101 -1.01 -8.29 6.57
CA TRP A 101 -1.45 -9.61 7.06
C TRP A 101 -0.74 -9.97 8.37
N THR A 102 -1.25 -11.00 9.04
CA THR A 102 -0.64 -11.57 10.25
C THR A 102 -0.16 -12.98 9.94
N GLU A 103 1.03 -13.32 10.41
CA GLU A 103 1.59 -14.67 10.34
C GLU A 103 2.34 -14.97 11.64
N GLY A 104 1.84 -15.95 12.40
CA GLY A 104 2.27 -16.17 13.78
C GLY A 104 1.95 -14.97 14.66
N GLU A 105 2.94 -14.49 15.40
CA GLU A 105 2.85 -13.31 16.27
C GLU A 105 3.15 -12.00 15.51
N ALA A 106 3.61 -12.08 14.26
CA ALA A 106 4.05 -10.93 13.49
C ALA A 106 2.93 -10.35 12.61
N ARG A 107 2.87 -9.02 12.52
CA ARG A 107 2.09 -8.27 11.53
C ARG A 107 3.01 -7.73 10.45
N TYR A 108 2.72 -8.05 9.20
CA TYR A 108 3.50 -7.66 8.03
C TYR A 108 2.74 -6.71 7.15
N THR A 109 3.40 -5.66 6.65
CA THR A 109 2.87 -4.73 5.65
C THR A 109 3.78 -4.74 4.43
N ALA A 110 3.20 -5.03 3.27
CA ALA A 110 3.83 -4.89 1.96
C ALA A 110 3.39 -3.58 1.32
N HIS A 111 4.32 -2.93 0.63
CA HIS A 111 4.12 -1.72 -0.16
C HIS A 111 4.44 -2.01 -1.61
N GLY A 112 3.59 -1.53 -2.52
CA GLY A 112 3.82 -1.59 -3.95
C GLY A 112 3.44 -0.29 -4.62
N ASP A 113 4.23 0.09 -5.62
CA ASP A 113 4.16 1.39 -6.28
C ASP A 113 4.21 1.20 -7.81
N ALA A 114 3.37 1.92 -8.55
CA ALA A 114 3.39 1.90 -10.01
C ALA A 114 2.97 3.23 -10.61
N ASN A 115 3.70 3.69 -11.63
CA ASN A 115 3.25 4.80 -12.46
C ASN A 115 2.34 4.26 -13.58
N ILE A 116 1.16 4.86 -13.73
CA ILE A 116 0.14 4.46 -14.68
C ILE A 116 -0.44 5.68 -15.39
N THR A 117 -1.02 5.48 -16.57
CA THR A 117 -1.80 6.51 -17.26
C THR A 117 -3.28 6.37 -16.96
N ASP A 118 -4.05 7.46 -17.10
CA ASP A 118 -5.53 7.44 -17.05
C ASP A 118 -6.19 6.42 -18.02
N SER A 119 -5.51 6.12 -19.11
CA SER A 119 -5.94 5.19 -20.15
C SER A 119 -5.61 3.73 -19.86
N ALA A 120 -4.80 3.44 -18.83
CA ALA A 120 -4.45 2.07 -18.46
C ALA A 120 -5.71 1.26 -18.13
N LYS A 121 -5.72 -0.03 -18.50
CA LYS A 121 -6.81 -0.96 -18.13
C LYS A 121 -6.35 -2.07 -17.20
N SER A 122 -5.09 -2.44 -17.33
CA SER A 122 -4.40 -3.41 -16.47
C SER A 122 -2.93 -3.04 -16.38
N PHE A 123 -2.32 -3.39 -15.27
CA PHE A 123 -0.90 -3.16 -15.02
C PHE A 123 -0.41 -4.07 -13.89
N THR A 124 0.91 -4.13 -13.72
CA THR A 124 1.55 -4.84 -12.61
C THR A 124 2.07 -3.82 -11.61
N VAL A 125 1.82 -4.05 -10.34
CA VAL A 125 2.37 -3.29 -9.22
C VAL A 125 3.42 -4.17 -8.55
N PRO A 126 4.72 -3.89 -8.71
CA PRO A 126 5.77 -4.62 -7.98
C PRO A 126 5.71 -4.26 -6.49
N VAL A 127 5.91 -5.25 -5.63
CA VAL A 127 6.14 -5.00 -4.20
C VAL A 127 7.57 -4.47 -4.02
N THR A 128 7.70 -3.24 -3.53
CA THR A 128 8.97 -2.53 -3.35
C THR A 128 9.56 -2.73 -1.96
N ARG A 129 8.71 -2.96 -0.96
CA ARG A 129 9.11 -3.12 0.44
C ARG A 129 8.13 -4.01 1.20
N VAL A 130 8.65 -4.82 2.12
CA VAL A 130 7.88 -5.50 3.16
C VAL A 130 8.49 -5.17 4.51
N SER A 131 7.65 -4.89 5.51
CA SER A 131 8.09 -4.71 6.90
C SER A 131 7.22 -5.53 7.84
N GLY A 132 7.85 -6.19 8.82
CA GLY A 132 7.17 -6.92 9.88
C GLY A 132 7.39 -6.25 11.24
N VAL A 133 6.38 -6.33 12.10
CA VAL A 133 6.45 -5.99 13.53
C VAL A 133 5.94 -7.17 14.35
N VAL A 134 6.57 -7.43 15.50
CA VAL A 134 6.18 -8.47 16.47
C VAL A 134 5.80 -7.77 17.77
#